data_AF-K9PLP4-F1
#
_entry.id   AF-K9PLP4-F1
#
_cell.length_a   1.000
_cell.length_b   1.000
_cell.length_c   1.000
_cell.angle_alpha   90.00
_cell.angle_beta   90.00
_cell.angle_gamma   90.00
#
_symmetry.space_group_name_H-M   'P 1'
#
loop_
_entity.id
_entity.type
_entity.pdbx_description
1 polymer ?
#
loop_
_entity_poly.entity_id
_entity_poly.type
_entity_poly.pdbx_seq_one_letter_code
_entity_poly.pdbx_strand_id
1 'polypeptide(L)' 'MTDYLTLNEKELRQYIKSHPTDEEAFQHYLTIMRAKPGRVVVSTEEQALIETRKRLANSD' A
#
# COMPACT_ATOMS: atom_id res chain seq x y z
N MET A 1 10.29 -11.19 -18.68
CA MET A 1 9.13 -10.91 -17.81
C MET A 1 9.67 -10.88 -16.40
N THR A 2 9.52 -9.75 -15.71
CA THR A 2 9.93 -9.65 -14.30
C THR A 2 8.78 -10.19 -13.48
N ASP A 3 9.01 -11.26 -12.71
CA ASP A 3 7.98 -11.85 -11.85
C ASP A 3 7.67 -10.93 -10.67
N TYR A 4 6.74 -9.99 -10.87
CA TYR A 4 6.25 -9.06 -9.85
C TYR A 4 5.71 -9.79 -8.60
N LEU A 5 5.34 -11.05 -8.73
CA LEU A 5 4.91 -11.96 -7.66
C LEU A 5 6.01 -12.30 -6.65
N THR A 6 7.27 -12.17 -7.05
CA THR A 6 8.44 -12.45 -6.20
C THR A 6 9.06 -11.19 -5.58
N LEU A 7 8.57 -10.01 -5.99
CA LEU A 7 9.10 -8.72 -5.52
C LEU A 7 8.59 -8.39 -4.12
N ASN A 8 9.47 -7.87 -3.27
CA ASN A 8 9.06 -7.30 -1.99
C ASN A 8 8.26 -6.00 -2.18
N GLU A 9 7.46 -5.59 -1.18
CA GLU A 9 6.57 -4.40 -1.27
C GLU A 9 7.28 -3.15 -1.84
N LYS A 10 8.52 -2.91 -1.42
CA LYS A 10 9.32 -1.76 -1.87
C LYS A 10 9.69 -1.86 -3.35
N GLU A 11 10.06 -3.05 -3.81
CA GLU A 11 10.44 -3.33 -5.19
C GLU A 11 9.23 -3.35 -6.10
N LEU A 12 8.12 -3.96 -5.65
CA LEU A 12 6.84 -3.97 -6.35
C LEU A 12 6.29 -2.54 -6.54
N ARG A 13 6.43 -1.67 -5.53
CA ARG A 13 6.07 -0.25 -5.65
C ARG A 13 6.91 0.48 -6.69
N GLN A 14 8.21 0.21 -6.77
CA GLN A 14 9.07 0.79 -7.80
C GLN A 14 8.75 0.24 -9.19
N TYR A 15 8.46 -1.06 -9.29
CA TYR A 15 8.06 -1.72 -10.53
C TYR A 15 6.79 -1.09 -11.12
N ILE A 16 5.73 -0.92 -10.30
CA ILE A 16 4.48 -0.26 -10.71
C ILE A 16 4.71 1.18 -11.15
N LYS A 17 5.62 1.91 -10.49
CA LYS A 17 5.96 3.29 -10.88
C LYS A 17 6.61 3.34 -12.27
N SER A 18 7.43 2.35 -12.61
CA SER A 18 8.07 2.23 -13.93
C SER A 18 7.16 1.60 -14.98
N HIS A 19 6.13 0.84 -14.56
CA HIS A 19 5.19 0.15 -15.43
C HIS A 19 3.73 0.43 -14.99
N PRO A 20 3.23 1.66 -15.19
CA PRO A 20 1.89 2.04 -14.74
C PRO A 20 0.75 1.35 -15.52
N THR A 21 1.06 0.74 -16.67
CA THR A 21 0.11 -0.03 -17.48
C THR A 21 -0.02 -1.50 -17.05
N ASP A 22 0.80 -1.93 -16.08
CA ASP A 22 0.82 -3.30 -15.59
C ASP A 22 -0.21 -3.46 -14.46
N GLU A 23 -1.46 -3.67 -14.86
CA GLU A 23 -2.61 -3.71 -13.96
C GLU A 23 -2.55 -4.91 -13.00
N GLU A 24 -1.99 -6.03 -13.44
CA GLU A 24 -1.81 -7.23 -12.62
C GLU A 24 -0.83 -6.99 -11.46
N ALA A 25 0.32 -6.35 -11.73
CA ALA A 25 1.27 -5.97 -10.70
C ALA A 25 0.65 -4.99 -9.69
N PHE A 26 -0.17 -4.04 -10.17
CA PHE A 26 -0.90 -3.10 -9.31
C PHE A 26 -1.91 -3.80 -8.39
N GLN A 27 -2.71 -4.73 -8.93
CA GLN A 27 -3.66 -5.52 -8.15
C GLN A 27 -2.95 -6.39 -7.11
N HIS A 28 -1.80 -6.97 -7.48
CA HIS A 28 -0.99 -7.76 -6.55
C HIS A 28 -0.49 -6.91 -5.37
N TYR A 29 0.02 -5.71 -5.64
CA TYR A 29 0.43 -4.76 -4.60
C TYR A 29 -0.72 -4.34 -3.69
N LEU A 30 -1.90 -4.07 -4.25
CA LEU A 30 -3.09 -3.75 -3.47
C LEU A 30 -3.52 -4.93 -2.57
N THR A 31 -3.40 -6.15 -3.07
CA THR A 31 -3.72 -7.37 -2.30
C THR A 31 -2.78 -7.51 -1.10
N ILE A 32 -1.46 -7.35 -1.30
CA ILE A 32 -0.46 -7.36 -0.22
C ILE A 32 -0.72 -6.23 0.78
N MET A 33 -1.02 -5.03 0.29
CA MET A 33 -1.35 -3.85 1.10
C MET A 33 -2.57 -4.08 1.99
N ARG A 34 -3.66 -4.66 1.44
CA ARG A 34 -4.91 -4.95 2.15
C ARG A 34 -4.79 -6.12 3.11
N ALA A 35 -3.92 -7.08 2.82
CA ALA A 35 -3.70 -8.25 3.67
C ALA A 35 -2.93 -7.94 4.97
N LYS A 36 -2.30 -6.76 5.10
CA LYS A 36 -1.58 -6.37 6.31
C LYS A 36 -2.53 -5.96 7.44
N PRO A 37 -2.66 -6.76 8.52
CA PRO A 37 -3.50 -6.39 9.65
C PRO A 37 -2.99 -5.11 10.31
N GLY A 38 -3.88 -4.15 10.54
CA GLY A 38 -3.56 -2.85 11.16
C GLY A 38 -3.17 -1.72 10.20
N ARG A 39 -3.18 -1.95 8.87
CA ARG A 39 -2.98 -0.88 7.88
C ARG A 39 -4.33 -0.33 7.44
N VAL A 40 -4.71 0.84 7.95
CA VAL A 40 -5.93 1.53 7.50
C VAL A 40 -5.74 2.04 6.09
N VAL A 41 -6.57 1.54 5.17
CA VAL A 41 -6.58 1.91 3.77
C VAL A 41 -7.24 3.29 3.67
N VAL A 42 -6.41 4.32 3.69
CA VAL A 42 -6.86 5.70 3.57
C VAL A 42 -6.83 6.09 2.10
N SER A 43 -8.01 6.16 1.46
CA SER A 43 -8.14 6.51 0.04
C SER A 43 -7.87 8.00 -0.24
N THR A 44 -7.74 8.82 0.82
CA THR A 44 -7.49 10.27 0.74
C THR A 44 -6.52 10.70 1.86
N GLU A 45 -5.75 11.77 1.61
CA GLU A 45 -4.82 12.34 2.60
C GLU A 45 -5.52 12.74 3.91
N GLU A 46 -6.78 13.15 3.83
CA GLU A 46 -7.60 13.50 5.00
C GLU A 46 -7.85 12.30 5.92
N GLN A 47 -8.13 11.12 5.35
CA GLN A 47 -8.30 9.88 6.11
C GLN A 47 -6.97 9.46 6.78
N ALA A 48 -5.82 9.73 6.15
CA ALA A 48 -4.50 9.46 6.72
C ALA A 48 -4.23 10.31 7.98
N LEU A 49 -4.61 11.59 7.94
CA LEU A 49 -4.47 12.52 9.05
C LEU A 49 -5.40 12.15 10.23
N ILE A 50 -6.63 11.73 9.93
CA ILE A 50 -7.59 11.28 10.95
C ILE A 50 -7.06 10.04 11.69
N GLU A 51 -6.56 9.04 10.96
CA GLU A 51 -5.97 7.84 11.55
C GLU A 51 -4.71 8.12 12.36
N THR A 52 -3.86 9.04 11.87
CA THR A 52 -2.67 9.48 12.61
C THR A 52 -3.05 10.17 13.91
N ARG A 53 -4.06 11.05 13.89
CA ARG A 53 -4.58 11.73 15.08
C ARG A 53 -5.20 10.76 16.08
N LYS A 54 -5.97 9.76 15.62
CA LYS A 54 -6.57 8.74 16.50
C LYS A 54 -5.51 7.93 17.25
N ARG A 55 -4.41 7.57 16.60
CA ARG A 55 -3.31 6.84 17.28
C ARG A 55 -2.56 7.70 18.28
N LEU A 56 -2.35 8.98 17.96
CA LEU A 56 -1.73 9.93 18.89
C LEU A 56 -2.60 10.20 20.13
N ALA A 57 -3.93 10.23 19.97
CA ALA A 57 -4.88 10.45 21.05
C ALA A 57 -5.07 9.23 21.97
N ASN A 58 -4.70 8.03 21.53
CA ASN A 58 -4.83 6.79 22.30
C ASN A 58 -3.54 6.42 23.08
N SER A 59 -2.57 7.32 23.18
CA SER A 59 -1.31 7.14 23.94
C SER A 59 -1.27 7.96 25.25
N ASP A 60 -2.40 8.11 25.93
CA ASP A 60 -2.48 8.68 27.29
C ASP A 60 -2.77 7.57 28.32
#